data_AF-A0A3N0CM80-F1
#
_entry.id   AF-A0A3N0CM80-F1
#
_cell.length_a   1.000
_cell.length_b   1.000
_cell.length_c   1.000
_cell.angle_alpha   90.00
_cell.angle_beta   90.00
_cell.angle_gamma   90.00
#
_symmetry.space_group_name_H-M   'P 1'
#
loop_
_entity.id
_entity.type
_entity.pdbx_description
1 polymer ?
#
loop_
_entity_poly.entity_id
_entity_poly.type
_entity_poly.pdbx_seq_one_letter_code
_entity_poly.pdbx_strand_id
1 'polypeptide(L)' 'MLCPRPIIELARHLGDVPVGGEIVVYADDVAAASDVPAWCRMRAQEYVGVQNADDGVPGYRVRRLS' A
#
# COMPACT_ATOMS: atom_id res chain seq x y z
N MET A 1 -5.53 7.31 8.88
CA MET A 1 -4.21 7.03 9.48
C MET A 1 -3.16 7.96 8.88
N LEU A 2 -2.39 8.68 9.72
CA LEU A 2 -1.34 9.62 9.31
C LEU A 2 0.03 8.94 9.09
N CYS A 3 0.81 9.45 8.14
CA CYS A 3 2.19 9.04 7.86
C CYS A 3 3.11 9.26 9.08
N PRO A 4 4.10 8.37 9.34
CA PRO A 4 4.57 7.25 8.51
C PRO A 4 3.84 5.91 8.74
N ARG A 5 2.76 5.87 9.53
CA ARG A 5 2.14 4.60 9.94
C ARG A 5 1.70 3.70 8.76
N PRO A 6 1.06 4.19 7.68
CA PRO A 6 0.61 3.32 6.59
C PRO A 6 1.75 2.53 5.93
N ILE A 7 2.93 3.14 5.77
CA ILE A 7 4.10 2.50 5.18
C ILE A 7 4.74 1.49 6.13
N ILE A 8 4.78 1.80 7.43
CA ILE A 8 5.28 0.87 8.44
C ILE A 8 4.39 -0.38 8.51
N GLU A 9 3.07 -0.20 8.49
CA GLU A 9 2.12 -1.32 8.51
C GLU A 9 2.17 -2.13 7.21
N LEU A 10 2.28 -1.47 6.05
CA LEU A 10 2.49 -2.14 4.77
C LEU A 10 3.74 -3.03 4.80
N ALA A 11 4.87 -2.49 5.26
CA ALA A 11 6.12 -3.24 5.33
C ALA A 11 6.04 -4.44 6.28
N ARG A 12 5.28 -4.33 7.38
CA ARG A 12 5.10 -5.42 8.34
C ARG A 12 4.27 -6.57 7.76
N HIS A 13 3.18 -6.25 7.05
CA HIS A 13 2.23 -7.25 6.58
C HIS A 13 2.52 -7.79 5.16
N LEU A 14 3.44 -7.18 4.40
CA LEU A 14 3.79 -7.68 3.07
C LEU A 14 4.24 -9.15 3.09
N GLY A 15 4.97 -9.55 4.14
CA GLY A 15 5.46 -10.92 4.29
C GLY A 15 4.36 -11.97 4.41
N ASP A 16 3.17 -11.57 4.88
CA ASP A 16 2.02 -12.45 5.08
C ASP A 16 1.26 -12.71 3.77
N VAL A 17 1.52 -11.91 2.74
CA VAL A 17 0.89 -12.01 1.42
C VAL A 17 1.75 -12.93 0.56
N PRO A 18 1.20 -13.95 -0.14
CA PRO A 18 1.99 -14.77 -1.04
C PRO A 18 2.57 -13.93 -2.19
N VAL A 19 3.70 -14.37 -2.77
CA VAL A 19 4.22 -13.74 -4.00
C VAL A 19 3.17 -13.86 -5.12
N GLY A 20 2.94 -12.76 -5.83
CA GLY A 20 1.84 -12.58 -6.78
C GLY A 20 0.52 -12.12 -6.14
N GLY A 21 0.41 -12.20 -4.82
CA GLY A 21 -0.74 -11.72 -4.05
C GLY A 21 -0.75 -10.19 -3.91
N GLU A 22 -1.90 -9.65 -3.52
CA GLU A 22 -2.14 -8.21 -3.42
C GLU A 22 -2.53 -7.82 -1.99
N ILE A 23 -2.01 -6.69 -1.52
CA ILE A 23 -2.38 -6.04 -0.26
C ILE A 23 -2.89 -4.63 -0.55
N VAL A 24 -3.90 -4.21 0.21
CA VAL A 24 -4.51 -2.89 0.08
C VAL A 24 -4.23 -2.09 1.34
N VAL A 25 -3.65 -0.90 1.18
CA VAL A 25 -3.39 0.04 2.27
C VAL A 25 -4.49 1.10 2.26
N TYR A 26 -5.42 1.03 3.21
CA TYR A 26 -6.43 2.07 3.38
C TYR A 26 -5.87 3.21 4.24
N ALA A 27 -5.79 4.42 3.66
CA ALA A 27 -5.30 5.60 4.34
C ALA A 27 -6.01 6.87 3.86
N ASP A 28 -6.54 7.63 4.81
CA ASP A 28 -7.11 8.97 4.64
C ASP A 28 -6.04 10.08 4.49
N ASP A 29 -4.77 9.73 4.65
CA ASP A 29 -3.65 10.65 4.50
C ASP A 29 -3.32 10.87 3.03
N VAL A 30 -3.32 12.14 2.62
CA VAL A 30 -2.96 12.60 1.28
C VAL A 30 -1.53 12.20 0.89
N ALA A 31 -0.62 12.07 1.85
CA ALA A 31 0.76 11.65 1.59
C ALA A 31 0.85 10.19 1.13
N ALA A 32 -0.10 9.33 1.51
CA ALA A 32 -0.10 7.92 1.10
C ALA A 32 -0.18 7.75 -0.43
N ALA A 33 -0.79 8.71 -1.14
CA ALA A 33 -0.86 8.73 -2.59
C ALA A 33 0.52 8.85 -3.27
N SER A 34 1.49 9.52 -2.63
CA SER A 34 2.87 9.58 -3.13
C SER A 34 3.76 8.51 -2.50
N ASP A 35 3.56 8.21 -1.23
CA ASP A 35 4.46 7.38 -0.44
C ASP A 35 4.35 5.90 -0.79
N VAL A 36 3.13 5.39 -1.03
CA VAL A 36 2.93 3.98 -1.40
C VAL A 36 3.61 3.66 -2.74
N PRO A 37 3.41 4.44 -3.83
CA PRO A 37 4.14 4.22 -5.08
C PRO A 37 5.67 4.36 -4.92
N ALA A 38 6.14 5.31 -4.12
CA ALA A 38 7.58 5.47 -3.85
C ALA A 38 8.16 4.24 -3.14
N TRP A 39 7.48 3.74 -2.11
CA TRP A 39 7.86 2.55 -1.39
C TRP A 39 7.88 1.30 -2.28
N CYS A 40 6.88 1.14 -3.16
CA CYS A 40 6.84 0.02 -4.11
C CYS A 40 8.09 0.00 -5.01
N ARG A 41 8.48 1.17 -5.55
CA ARG A 41 9.70 1.30 -6.36
C ARG A 41 10.95 0.92 -5.57
N MET A 42 11.07 1.39 -4.32
CA MET A 42 12.22 1.11 -3.47
C MET A 42 12.34 -0.36 -3.06
N ARG A 43 11.20 -1.06 -2.92
CA ARG A 43 11.13 -2.45 -2.45
C ARG A 43 10.96 -3.47 -3.57
N ALA A 44 11.02 -3.03 -4.83
CA ALA A 44 10.77 -3.85 -6.01
C ALA A 44 9.42 -4.59 -5.95
N GLN A 45 8.38 -3.86 -5.52
CA GLN A 45 6.99 -4.33 -5.52
C GLN A 45 6.19 -3.56 -6.58
N GLU A 46 5.04 -4.06 -6.97
CA GLU A 46 4.21 -3.43 -7.99
C GLU A 46 3.11 -2.59 -7.35
N TYR A 47 3.01 -1.31 -7.72
CA TYR A 47 1.85 -0.50 -7.39
C TYR A 47 0.76 -0.69 -8.45
N VAL A 48 -0.37 -1.27 -8.05
CA VAL A 48 -1.48 -1.65 -8.95
C VAL A 48 -2.47 -0.51 -9.15
N GLY A 49 -2.50 0.47 -8.26
CA GLY A 49 -3.35 1.65 -8.36
C GLY A 49 -4.14 1.92 -7.08
N VAL A 50 -5.14 2.78 -7.19
CA VAL A 50 -6.02 3.18 -6.08
C VAL A 50 -7.43 2.61 -6.27
N GLN A 51 -8.03 2.16 -5.18
CA GLN A 51 -9.45 1.80 -5.06
C GLN A 51 -10.00 2.42 -3.78
N ASN A 52 -11.15 3.07 -3.82
CA ASN A 52 -11.76 3.60 -2.60
C ASN A 52 -12.55 2.50 -1.89
N ALA A 53 -12.54 2.52 -0.55
CA ALA A 53 -13.49 1.75 0.25
C ALA A 53 -14.90 2.35 0.15
N ASP A 54 -15.90 1.61 0.62
CA ASP A 54 -17.31 2.03 0.62
C ASP A 54 -17.56 3.31 1.44
N ASP A 55 -16.71 3.58 2.44
CA ASP A 55 -16.72 4.79 3.26
C ASP A 55 -15.96 5.98 2.63
N GLY A 56 -15.42 5.80 1.42
CA GLY A 56 -14.68 6.82 0.68
C GLY A 56 -13.19 6.91 1.03
N VAL A 57 -12.68 6.09 1.96
CA VAL A 57 -11.24 6.09 2.30
C VAL A 57 -10.42 5.53 1.13
N PRO A 58 -9.38 6.24 0.65
CA PRO A 58 -8.50 5.73 -0.41
C PRO A 58 -7.76 4.46 0.01
N GLY A 59 -7.79 3.45 -0.85
CA GLY A 59 -7.09 2.18 -0.72
C GLY A 59 -6.02 2.03 -1.80
N TYR A 60 -4.76 1.95 -1.41
CA TYR A 60 -3.62 1.83 -2.33
C TYR A 60 -3.23 0.36 -2.48
N ARG A 61 -3.31 -0.15 -3.70
CA ARG A 61 -3.12 -1.58 -4.00
C ARG A 61 -1.68 -1.86 -4.38
N VAL A 62 -1.09 -2.85 -3.73
CA VAL A 62 0.30 -3.27 -3.92
C VAL A 62 0.35 -4.76 -4.17
N ARG A 63 0.95 -5.18 -5.28
CA ARG A 63 1.21 -6.59 -5.56
C ARG A 63 2.62 -6.96 -5.14
N ARG A 64 2.72 -8.06 -4.39
CA ARG A 64 3.99 -8.61 -3.93
C ARG A 64 4.68 -9.34 -5.08
N LEU A 65 5.93 -9.00 -5.37
CA LEU A 65 6.73 -9.63 -6.43
C LEU A 65 7.83 -10.56 -5.90
N SER A 66 8.20 -10.45 -4.62
CA SER A 66 9.21 -11.28 -3.94
C SER A 66 8.91 -11.42 -2.46
#